data_AF-A0A1E3LJB2-F1
#
_entry.id   AF-A0A1E3LJB2-F1
#
_cell.length_a   1.000
_cell.length_b   1.000
_cell.length_c   1.000
_cell.angle_alpha   90.00
_cell.angle_beta   90.00
_cell.angle_gamma   90.00
#
_symmetry.space_group_name_H-M   'P 1'
#
loop_
_entity.id
_entity.type
_entity.pdbx_description
1 polymer ?
#
loop_
_entity_poly.entity_id
_entity_poly.type
_entity_poly.pdbx_seq_one_letter_code
_entity_poly.pdbx_strand_id
1 'polypeptide(L)'
;MKRRQSLGNLPLMAQTWALLQAQAHLRPIRSVADYRQMVKLADVLADNLDEDDRNNPLTSLFDIVTDLIELWESQHVEMPHAEPREVLRHLMTEHGLRQKDLLDVASQTLLSDILSGRRAISKTVAKKLATRFHVDAAVFL
;
A
#
# COMPACT_ATOMS: atom_id res chain seq x y z
N MET A 1 8.71 -9.42 -46.28
CA MET A 1 7.98 -10.41 -45.47
C MET A 1 8.29 -10.18 -43.99
N LYS A 2 7.32 -9.76 -43.17
CA LYS A 2 7.49 -9.61 -41.71
C LYS A 2 7.37 -11.00 -41.08
N ARG A 3 8.44 -11.50 -40.46
CA ARG A 3 8.39 -12.75 -39.65
C ARG A 3 7.44 -12.50 -38.48
N ARG A 4 6.27 -13.13 -38.49
CA ARG A 4 5.44 -13.26 -37.29
C ARG A 4 6.23 -14.12 -36.31
N GLN A 5 6.83 -13.53 -35.28
CA GLN A 5 7.26 -14.30 -34.12
C GLN A 5 6.01 -14.98 -33.57
N SER A 6 5.95 -16.31 -33.61
CA SER A 6 4.89 -17.01 -32.91
C SER A 6 5.16 -16.84 -31.42
N LEU A 7 4.35 -16.02 -30.74
CA LEU A 7 3.97 -16.29 -29.35
C LEU A 7 3.76 -17.81 -29.29
N GLY A 8 4.45 -18.52 -28.39
CA GLY A 8 4.67 -19.97 -28.45
C GLY A 8 3.42 -20.86 -28.58
N ASN A 9 3.47 -22.09 -28.10
CA ASN A 9 2.30 -22.97 -28.21
C ASN A 9 1.12 -22.44 -27.36
N LEU A 10 0.20 -21.69 -27.96
CA LEU A 10 -0.96 -21.07 -27.30
C LEU A 10 -1.81 -22.08 -26.52
N PRO A 11 -2.15 -23.26 -27.07
CA PRO A 11 -2.81 -24.32 -26.31
C PRO A 11 -2.04 -24.75 -25.06
N LEU A 12 -0.71 -24.92 -25.16
CA LEU A 12 0.11 -25.28 -24.00
C LEU A 12 0.12 -24.15 -22.96
N MET A 13 0.26 -22.89 -23.39
CA MET A 13 0.19 -21.75 -22.48
C MET A 13 -1.15 -21.67 -21.76
N ALA A 14 -2.26 -21.89 -22.46
CA ALA A 14 -3.59 -21.90 -21.86
C ALA A 14 -3.75 -23.04 -20.84
N GLN A 15 -3.22 -24.24 -21.14
CA GLN A 15 -3.24 -25.37 -20.22
C GLN A 15 -2.39 -25.11 -18.98
N THR A 16 -1.15 -24.66 -19.15
CA THR A 16 -0.23 -24.33 -18.04
C THR A 16 -0.82 -23.22 -17.18
N TRP A 17 -1.41 -22.20 -17.81
CA TRP A 17 -2.10 -21.14 -17.08
C TRP A 17 -3.26 -21.69 -16.27
N ALA A 18 -4.16 -22.48 -16.86
CA ALA A 18 -5.29 -23.07 -16.14
C ALA A 18 -4.85 -23.92 -14.93
N LEU A 19 -3.76 -24.68 -15.05
CA LEU A 19 -3.19 -25.45 -13.94
C LEU A 19 -2.67 -24.52 -12.83
N LEU A 20 -1.94 -23.47 -13.19
CA LEU A 20 -1.43 -22.48 -12.24
C LEU A 20 -2.58 -21.75 -11.52
N GLN A 21 -3.63 -21.36 -12.25
CA GLN A 21 -4.81 -20.72 -11.65
C GLN A 21 -5.52 -21.67 -10.67
N ALA A 22 -5.57 -22.96 -10.97
CA ALA A 22 -6.21 -23.94 -10.10
C ALA A 22 -5.41 -24.19 -8.81
N GLN A 23 -4.08 -24.20 -8.89
CA GLN A 23 -3.20 -24.48 -7.75
C GLN A 23 -2.92 -23.27 -6.88
N ALA A 24 -2.60 -22.13 -7.49
CA ALA A 24 -2.19 -20.91 -6.80
C ALA A 24 -3.33 -19.89 -6.64
N HIS A 25 -4.51 -20.15 -7.23
CA HIS A 25 -5.60 -19.17 -7.31
C HIS A 25 -5.19 -17.84 -7.98
N LEU A 26 -4.17 -17.88 -8.84
CA LEU A 26 -3.64 -16.71 -9.54
C LEU A 26 -4.62 -16.22 -10.61
N ARG A 27 -5.33 -15.13 -10.30
CA ARG A 27 -6.29 -14.47 -11.21
C ARG A 27 -6.44 -13.00 -10.85
N PRO A 28 -6.94 -12.16 -11.77
CA PRO A 28 -7.32 -10.80 -11.43
C PRO A 28 -8.27 -10.78 -10.22
N ILE A 29 -7.99 -9.91 -9.27
CA ILE A 29 -8.77 -9.80 -8.03
C ILE A 29 -10.08 -9.07 -8.35
N ARG A 30 -11.21 -9.78 -8.23
CA ARG A 30 -12.55 -9.24 -8.51
C ARG A 30 -13.48 -9.29 -7.29
N SER A 31 -12.99 -9.83 -6.19
CA SER A 31 -13.74 -9.96 -4.94
C SER A 31 -12.81 -9.98 -3.73
N VAL A 32 -13.38 -9.73 -2.55
CA VAL A 32 -12.66 -9.85 -1.27
C VAL A 32 -12.14 -11.28 -1.06
N ALA A 33 -12.85 -12.29 -1.57
CA ALA A 33 -12.39 -13.68 -1.49
C ALA A 33 -11.13 -13.89 -2.34
N ASP A 34 -11.09 -13.33 -3.55
CA ASP A 34 -9.91 -13.38 -4.43
C ASP A 34 -8.72 -12.67 -3.77
N TYR A 35 -8.96 -11.51 -3.17
CA TYR A 35 -7.95 -10.73 -2.46
C TYR A 35 -7.31 -11.53 -1.34
N ARG A 36 -8.12 -12.14 -0.46
CA ARG A 36 -7.63 -12.97 0.65
C ARG A 36 -6.79 -14.16 0.17
N GLN A 37 -7.13 -14.75 -0.96
CA GLN A 37 -6.33 -15.84 -1.53
C GLN A 37 -5.02 -15.33 -2.11
N MET A 38 -5.04 -14.16 -2.76
CA MET A 38 -3.85 -13.53 -3.32
C MET A 38 -2.86 -13.11 -2.22
N VAL A 39 -3.34 -12.53 -1.12
CA VAL A 39 -2.52 -12.18 0.06
C VAL A 39 -1.85 -13.44 0.63
N LYS A 40 -2.60 -14.53 0.81
CA LYS A 40 -2.01 -15.80 1.28
C LYS A 40 -0.94 -16.34 0.34
N LEU A 41 -1.14 -16.20 -0.97
CA LEU A 41 -0.14 -16.59 -1.95
C LEU A 41 1.12 -15.70 -1.82
N ALA A 42 0.95 -14.39 -1.65
CA ALA A 42 2.05 -13.47 -1.41
C ALA A 42 2.86 -13.88 -0.18
N ASP A 43 2.20 -14.15 0.96
CA ASP A 43 2.84 -14.60 2.19
C ASP A 43 3.67 -15.87 1.97
N VAL A 44 3.07 -16.90 1.33
CA VAL A 44 3.77 -18.16 1.03
C VAL A 44 4.95 -17.93 0.10
N LEU A 45 4.83 -17.07 -0.90
CA LEU A 45 5.94 -16.75 -1.79
C LEU A 45 7.06 -16.04 -1.03
N ALA A 46 6.75 -15.01 -0.24
CA ALA A 46 7.72 -14.29 0.58
C ALA A 46 8.51 -15.23 1.52
N ASP A 47 7.84 -16.19 2.16
CA ASP A 47 8.48 -17.18 3.04
C ASP A 47 9.46 -18.13 2.29
N ASN A 48 9.36 -18.24 0.97
CA ASN A 48 10.15 -19.15 0.14
C ASN A 48 11.07 -18.42 -0.85
N LEU A 49 11.18 -17.09 -0.75
CA LEU A 49 12.12 -16.29 -1.53
C LEU A 49 13.37 -16.02 -0.69
N ASP A 50 14.52 -16.44 -1.20
CA ASP A 50 15.82 -16.02 -0.67
C ASP A 50 16.16 -14.63 -1.24
N GLU A 51 16.44 -13.66 -0.36
CA GLU A 51 16.77 -12.26 -0.75
C GLU A 51 17.96 -12.16 -1.73
N ASP A 52 18.84 -13.17 -1.71
CA ASP A 52 20.05 -13.24 -2.53
C ASP A 52 19.85 -13.96 -3.88
N ASP A 53 18.75 -14.70 -4.09
CA ASP A 53 18.47 -15.40 -5.35
C ASP A 53 17.54 -14.60 -6.26
N ARG A 54 18.13 -13.58 -6.90
CA ARG A 54 17.45 -12.76 -7.91
C ARG A 54 17.04 -13.53 -9.17
N ASN A 55 17.52 -14.76 -9.35
CA ASN A 55 17.18 -15.60 -10.50
C ASN A 55 16.06 -16.60 -10.20
N ASN A 56 15.53 -16.61 -8.97
CA ASN A 56 14.41 -17.46 -8.61
C ASN A 56 13.18 -17.08 -9.46
N PRO A 57 12.61 -18.02 -10.26
CA PRO A 57 11.43 -17.74 -11.07
C PRO A 57 10.23 -17.25 -10.25
N LEU A 58 10.16 -17.61 -8.96
CA LEU A 58 9.08 -17.20 -8.05
C LEU A 58 9.14 -15.70 -7.71
N THR A 59 10.29 -15.04 -7.83
CA THR A 59 10.40 -13.58 -7.60
C THR A 59 9.49 -12.83 -8.56
N SER A 60 9.53 -13.19 -9.86
CA SER A 60 8.66 -12.57 -10.86
C SER A 60 7.17 -12.86 -10.64
N LEU A 61 6.84 -14.01 -10.03
CA LEU A 61 5.48 -14.33 -9.67
C LEU A 61 5.02 -13.51 -8.46
N PHE A 62 5.89 -13.35 -7.46
CA PHE A 62 5.63 -12.53 -6.28
C PHE A 62 5.33 -11.08 -6.67
N ASP A 63 6.16 -10.48 -7.53
CA ASP A 63 5.95 -9.13 -8.05
C ASP A 63 4.56 -8.97 -8.70
N ILE A 64 4.15 -9.92 -9.55
CA ILE A 64 2.82 -9.90 -10.19
C ILE A 64 1.70 -10.02 -9.16
N VAL A 65 1.87 -10.87 -8.16
CA VAL A 65 0.90 -11.10 -7.09
C VAL A 65 0.73 -9.83 -6.25
N THR A 66 1.82 -9.18 -5.85
CA THR A 66 1.79 -7.94 -5.08
C THR A 66 1.20 -6.79 -5.88
N ASP A 67 1.55 -6.64 -7.16
CA ASP A 67 0.97 -5.61 -8.04
C ASP A 67 -0.56 -5.73 -8.15
N LEU A 68 -1.08 -6.97 -8.24
CA LEU A 68 -2.51 -7.22 -8.29
C LEU A 68 -3.22 -6.89 -6.96
N ILE A 69 -2.57 -7.18 -5.84
CA ILE A 69 -3.03 -6.83 -4.48
C ILE A 69 -3.11 -5.31 -4.35
N GLU A 70 -2.02 -4.60 -4.63
CA GLU A 70 -1.96 -3.13 -4.53
C GLU A 70 -3.01 -2.45 -5.41
N LEU A 71 -3.18 -2.94 -6.64
CA LEU A 71 -4.20 -2.43 -7.55
C LEU A 71 -5.60 -2.59 -6.97
N TRP A 72 -5.92 -3.75 -6.39
CA TRP A 72 -7.22 -3.98 -5.77
C TRP A 72 -7.42 -3.12 -4.52
N GLU A 73 -6.41 -3.02 -3.66
CA GLU A 73 -6.43 -2.23 -2.44
C GLU A 73 -6.66 -0.75 -2.74
N SER A 74 -5.96 -0.20 -3.75
CA SER A 74 -6.12 1.20 -4.17
C SER A 74 -7.56 1.58 -4.57
N GLN A 75 -8.38 0.58 -4.92
CA GLN A 75 -9.76 0.75 -5.38
C GLN A 75 -10.81 0.34 -4.35
N HIS A 76 -10.47 -0.53 -3.39
CA HIS A 76 -11.44 -1.20 -2.51
C HIS A 76 -11.14 -1.09 -1.02
N VAL A 77 -9.88 -0.85 -0.67
CA VAL A 77 -9.52 -0.44 0.67
C VAL A 77 -9.68 1.07 0.65
N GLU A 78 -10.78 1.57 1.23
CA GLU A 78 -10.69 2.88 1.88
C GLU A 78 -9.51 2.72 2.84
N MET A 79 -8.34 3.29 2.50
CA MET A 79 -7.28 3.47 3.49
C MET A 79 -8.03 3.94 4.72
N PRO A 80 -7.94 3.26 5.88
CA PRO A 80 -8.64 3.73 7.06
C PRO A 80 -8.22 5.18 7.17
N HIS A 81 -9.16 6.10 6.91
CA HIS A 81 -8.89 7.52 6.96
C HIS A 81 -8.69 7.74 8.45
N ALA A 82 -7.46 7.49 8.90
CA ALA A 82 -7.03 7.84 10.22
C ALA A 82 -7.31 9.32 10.27
N GLU A 83 -8.29 9.69 11.09
CA GLU A 83 -8.68 11.09 11.28
C GLU A 83 -7.39 11.90 11.38
N PRO A 84 -7.22 13.02 10.64
CA PRO A 84 -5.97 13.77 10.57
C PRO A 84 -5.30 14.04 11.94
N ARG A 85 -6.11 14.13 13.01
CA ARG A 85 -5.65 14.25 14.41
C ARG A 85 -4.94 12.99 14.95
N GLU A 86 -5.35 11.80 14.55
CA GLU A 86 -4.74 10.54 14.95
C GLU A 86 -3.46 10.28 14.15
N VAL A 87 -3.41 10.67 12.87
CA VAL A 87 -2.14 10.72 12.11
C VAL A 87 -1.14 11.65 12.81
N LEU A 88 -1.57 12.85 13.19
CA LEU A 88 -0.73 13.78 13.95
C LEU A 88 -0.26 13.18 15.29
N ARG A 89 -1.16 12.52 16.03
CA ARG A 89 -0.82 11.88 17.31
C ARG A 89 0.20 10.76 17.14
N HIS A 90 0.04 9.96 16.10
CA HIS A 90 0.97 8.87 15.76
C HIS A 90 2.35 9.41 15.45
N LEU A 91 2.46 10.37 14.54
CA LEU A 91 3.73 11.01 14.18
C LEU A 91 4.39 11.71 15.37
N MET A 92 3.62 12.37 16.23
CA MET A 92 4.16 12.93 17.48
C MET A 92 4.76 11.85 18.38
N THR A 93 4.09 10.69 18.49
CA THR A 93 4.54 9.59 19.33
C THR A 93 5.80 8.94 18.77
N GLU A 94 5.81 8.63 17.47
CA GLU A 94 6.93 8.04 16.76
C GLU A 94 8.21 8.90 16.85
N HIS A 95 8.04 10.22 16.72
CA HIS A 95 9.15 11.18 16.82
C HIS A 95 9.45 11.65 18.26
N GLY A 96 8.73 11.14 19.28
CA GLY A 96 8.91 11.55 20.68
C GLY A 96 8.60 13.02 20.98
N LEU A 97 7.74 13.65 20.16
CA LEU A 97 7.40 15.07 20.24
C LEU A 97 6.16 15.31 21.10
N ARG A 98 6.16 16.43 21.83
CA ARG A 98 4.99 16.97 22.53
C ARG A 98 4.43 18.15 21.74
N GLN A 99 3.21 18.58 22.08
CA GLN A 99 2.55 19.71 21.40
C GLN A 99 3.40 21.00 21.41
N LYS A 100 4.14 21.23 22.50
CA LYS A 100 5.05 22.37 22.66
C LYS A 100 6.24 22.37 21.67
N ASP A 101 6.53 21.23 21.05
CA ASP A 101 7.64 21.06 20.11
C ASP A 101 7.19 21.31 18.67
N LEU A 102 5.92 21.67 18.45
CA LEU A 102 5.30 21.99 17.17
C LEU A 102 4.80 23.45 17.08
N LEU A 103 5.31 24.33 17.96
CA LEU A 103 4.87 25.74 18.01
C LEU A 103 5.31 26.57 16.79
N ASP A 104 6.31 26.10 16.06
CA ASP A 104 6.73 26.59 14.74
C ASP A 104 5.66 26.34 13.66
N VAL A 105 4.84 25.30 13.84
CA VAL A 105 3.75 24.95 12.92
C VAL A 105 2.49 25.75 13.24
N ALA A 106 2.04 25.71 14.49
CA ALA A 106 0.78 26.28 14.97
C ALA A 106 0.84 26.62 16.47
N SER A 107 -0.04 27.51 16.94
CA SER A 107 -0.11 27.84 18.36
C SER A 107 -0.51 26.63 19.22
N GLN A 108 -0.10 26.64 20.49
CA GLN A 108 -0.40 25.55 21.42
C GLN A 108 -1.91 25.28 21.55
N THR A 109 -2.71 26.34 21.62
CA THR A 109 -4.18 26.24 21.69
C THR A 109 -4.74 25.56 20.45
N LEU A 110 -4.26 25.93 19.26
CA LEU A 110 -4.71 25.33 18.00
C LEU A 110 -4.34 23.84 17.92
N LEU A 111 -3.12 23.46 18.30
CA LEU A 111 -2.69 22.06 18.33
C LEU A 111 -3.51 21.22 19.33
N SER A 112 -3.83 21.78 20.48
CA SER A 112 -4.70 21.13 21.49
C SER A 112 -6.13 20.93 20.96
N ASP A 113 -6.70 21.94 20.30
CA ASP A 113 -8.04 21.83 19.69
C ASP A 113 -8.09 20.81 18.56
N ILE A 114 -7.02 20.70 17.76
CA ILE A 114 -6.88 19.67 16.72
C ILE A 114 -6.81 18.28 17.35
N LEU A 115 -5.91 18.07 18.31
CA LEU A 115 -5.69 16.76 18.93
C LEU A 115 -6.87 16.29 19.79
N SER A 116 -7.74 17.20 20.22
CA SER A 116 -9.01 16.88 20.90
C SER A 116 -10.20 16.76 19.95
N GLY A 117 -10.01 16.98 18.65
CA GLY A 117 -11.09 16.90 17.65
C GLY A 117 -12.06 18.09 17.65
N ARG A 118 -11.79 19.14 18.43
CA ARG A 118 -12.61 20.37 18.41
C ARG A 118 -12.42 21.20 17.15
N ARG A 119 -11.32 21.00 16.43
CA ARG A 119 -11.01 21.74 15.21
C ARG A 119 -10.33 20.85 14.17
N ALA A 120 -10.78 20.94 12.92
CA ALA A 120 -10.12 20.27 11.80
C ALA A 120 -8.76 20.93 11.47
N ILE A 121 -7.86 20.15 10.87
CA ILE A 121 -6.59 20.66 10.36
C ILE A 121 -6.86 21.47 9.08
N SER A 122 -6.43 22.74 9.05
CA SER A 122 -6.56 23.55 7.85
C SER A 122 -5.49 23.17 6.82
N LYS A 123 -5.76 23.39 5.52
CA LYS A 123 -4.79 23.14 4.44
C LYS A 123 -3.42 23.78 4.69
N THR A 124 -3.39 24.96 5.29
CA THR A 124 -2.13 25.66 5.62
C THR A 124 -1.36 24.94 6.73
N VAL A 125 -2.05 24.46 7.77
CA VAL A 125 -1.43 23.69 8.86
C VAL A 125 -0.98 22.31 8.35
N ALA A 126 -1.82 21.64 7.55
CA ALA A 126 -1.49 20.36 6.90
C ALA A 126 -0.17 20.44 6.11
N LYS A 127 0.02 21.48 5.30
CA LYS A 127 1.29 21.69 4.56
C LYS A 127 2.49 21.86 5.47
N LYS A 128 2.35 22.61 6.57
CA LYS A 128 3.45 22.79 7.53
C LYS A 128 3.78 21.50 8.28
N LEU A 129 2.77 20.74 8.69
CA LEU A 129 2.95 19.43 9.33
C LEU A 129 3.61 18.44 8.36
N ALA A 130 3.16 18.41 7.11
CA ALA A 130 3.75 17.59 6.05
C ALA A 130 5.24 17.89 5.87
N THR A 131 5.63 19.17 5.82
CA THR A 131 7.04 19.57 5.79
C THR A 131 7.78 19.17 7.07
N ARG A 132 7.17 19.33 8.25
CA ARG A 132 7.79 19.01 9.55
C ARG A 132 8.09 17.52 9.73
N PHE A 133 7.21 16.67 9.23
CA PHE A 133 7.28 15.20 9.34
C PHE A 133 7.79 14.51 8.08
N HIS A 134 8.02 15.24 6.99
CA HIS A 134 8.46 14.70 5.69
C HIS A 134 7.49 13.66 5.10
N VAL A 135 6.18 13.95 5.18
CA VAL A 135 5.09 13.11 4.65
C VAL A 135 4.25 13.87 3.62
N ASP A 136 3.41 13.18 2.84
CA ASP A 136 2.45 13.83 1.95
C ASP A 136 1.40 14.61 2.75
N ALA A 137 1.03 15.82 2.32
CA ALA A 137 0.01 16.62 3.01
C ALA A 137 -1.38 15.97 2.99
N ALA A 138 -1.66 15.06 2.05
CA ALA A 138 -2.92 14.35 1.93
C ALA A 138 -3.28 13.55 3.20
N VAL A 139 -2.29 13.12 3.99
CA VAL A 139 -2.54 12.39 5.25
C VAL A 139 -3.17 13.27 6.35
N PHE A 140 -3.17 14.59 6.17
CA PHE A 140 -3.76 15.55 7.09
C PHE A 140 -5.03 16.25 6.55
N LEU A 141 -5.56 15.80 5.41
CA LEU A 141 -6.69 16.42 4.70
C LEU A 141 -7.98 15.60 4.73
#